data_AF-A0A7Z9KPU3-F1
#
_entry.id   AF-A0A7Z9KPU3-F1
#
_cell.length_a   1.000
_cell.length_b   1.000
_cell.length_c   1.000
_cell.angle_alpha   90.00
_cell.angle_beta   90.00
_cell.angle_gamma   90.00
#
_symmetry.space_group_name_H-M   'P 1'
#
loop_
_entity.id
_entity.type
_entity.pdbx_description
1 polymer ?
#
loop_
_entity_poly.entity_id
_entity_poly.type
_entity_poly.pdbx_seq_one_letter_code
_entity_poly.pdbx_strand_id
1 'polypeptide(L)'
;MTDTQHLLADEQMRGFIVNGFVKVQTDLPADLHERIFDKTDAIFGRSTTSERRYNPLNNILPMVHELQDVLEAPQVQGALTSILGNGFVLHPHRHCHPNFPRTPLEGGHGLTMHLHKDGHATGKRPRHRLPRWAILFYFPQECPIELGPTCLIPGNQYLRRVTPEGVDTRHIIPEQQNDGTFLLPDTFTNRTLATLQGGLGVVWIMHFDIAHSVFFNHQDLARYGMKFVYMRTEEPTQPSWYNTDDQWQLPKTNLVSDDHEIMWTYIWNWLSGKSDLFQSNRSNAEIEVKYWINQLSADDPAQRLQAANELGFRRQEANVAIPALVDCLRDDYEPVCLNATYALSAIGAEAVDPLIKRLEDGKAAYQEEPILHISHAAHGLAAVGEAAVPALSQALTHPEEHIQAQAAYALGEMGWRAAIGVSALQRVLTDEAEPVRQHAVSALGIIKQPLSEIVPTLIQILENEEDPALALFSAQALVRIGADAEAAIPALTAALKSSSPYTRAFSAEALSRIGTTEALKALVSFLRTSRWFNYQGGKIKVLEIPIEEPDFDLSDAETTKSIVATAFENQYRRPLTEVVHILQDKDDRLRFLLADGNETFAELDNGHLQYYYLRRVSEGAYRV
;
A
#
# COMPACT_ATOMS: atom_id res chain seq x y z
N MET A 1 24.45 1.71 -3.35
CA MET A 1 24.10 2.08 -4.75
C MET A 1 22.94 1.20 -5.13
N THR A 2 21.77 1.78 -5.35
CA THR A 2 20.59 1.06 -5.85
C THR A 2 20.96 0.50 -7.22
N ASP A 3 20.80 -0.80 -7.39
CA ASP A 3 20.98 -1.45 -8.68
C ASP A 3 19.90 -0.92 -9.64
N THR A 4 20.30 -0.05 -10.56
CA THR A 4 19.41 0.59 -11.53
C THR A 4 18.82 -0.40 -12.53
N GLN A 5 19.36 -1.62 -12.61
CA GLN A 5 19.00 -2.62 -13.61
C GLN A 5 17.52 -3.03 -13.55
N HIS A 6 16.86 -2.88 -12.41
CA HIS A 6 15.50 -3.37 -12.16
C HIS A 6 14.47 -2.27 -11.88
N LEU A 7 14.86 -0.99 -11.98
CA LEU A 7 13.94 0.13 -11.83
C LEU A 7 13.01 0.25 -13.05
N LEU A 8 11.81 0.79 -12.83
CA LEU A 8 10.89 1.10 -13.92
C LEU A 8 11.45 2.24 -14.77
N ALA A 9 11.24 2.17 -16.08
CA ALA A 9 11.52 3.28 -16.97
C ALA A 9 10.38 4.33 -16.94
N ASP A 10 10.65 5.53 -17.48
CA ASP A 10 9.67 6.62 -17.60
C ASP A 10 8.33 6.16 -18.19
N GLU A 11 8.35 5.35 -19.25
CA GLU A 11 7.15 4.81 -19.90
C GLU A 11 6.29 3.99 -18.93
N GLN A 12 6.91 3.15 -18.10
CA GLN A 12 6.21 2.32 -17.13
C GLN A 12 5.66 3.16 -15.97
N MET A 13 6.39 4.19 -15.53
CA MET A 13 5.91 5.12 -14.50
C MET A 13 4.73 5.97 -14.99
N ARG A 14 4.79 6.47 -16.23
CA ARG A 14 3.66 7.15 -16.88
C ARG A 14 2.45 6.23 -17.02
N GLY A 15 2.68 4.98 -17.43
CA GLY A 15 1.67 3.93 -17.46
C GLY A 15 1.05 3.66 -16.09
N PHE A 16 1.85 3.64 -15.01
CA PHE A 16 1.35 3.50 -13.64
C PHE A 16 0.47 4.69 -13.23
N ILE A 17 0.89 5.92 -13.52
CA ILE A 17 0.15 7.13 -13.18
C ILE A 17 -1.19 7.17 -13.94
N VAL A 18 -1.19 6.88 -15.23
CA VAL A 18 -2.42 6.95 -16.05
C VAL A 18 -3.30 5.72 -15.83
N ASN A 19 -2.78 4.53 -16.07
CA ASN A 19 -3.56 3.30 -16.06
C ASN A 19 -3.72 2.70 -14.65
N GLY A 20 -2.89 3.09 -13.70
CA GLY A 20 -2.96 2.65 -12.30
C GLY A 20 -2.27 1.31 -12.01
N PHE A 21 -1.51 0.73 -12.95
CA PHE A 21 -0.80 -0.53 -12.73
C PHE A 21 0.41 -0.73 -13.64
N VAL A 22 1.30 -1.64 -13.25
CA VAL A 22 2.44 -2.13 -14.03
C VAL A 22 2.55 -3.66 -13.94
N LYS A 23 3.05 -4.26 -15.01
CA LYS A 23 3.41 -5.68 -15.08
C LYS A 23 4.91 -5.84 -14.90
N VAL A 24 5.31 -6.77 -14.05
CA VAL A 24 6.71 -7.11 -13.75
C VAL A 24 6.91 -8.59 -14.00
N GLN A 25 7.95 -8.96 -14.73
CA GLN A 25 8.36 -10.34 -14.95
C GLN A 25 9.58 -10.63 -14.08
N THR A 26 9.52 -11.65 -13.24
CA THR A 26 10.69 -12.16 -12.50
C THR A 26 11.47 -13.18 -13.34
N ASP A 27 12.72 -13.42 -12.96
CA ASP A 27 13.59 -14.48 -13.47
C ASP A 27 13.63 -15.72 -12.55
N LEU A 28 12.68 -15.79 -11.62
CA LEU A 28 12.54 -16.91 -10.69
C LEU A 28 12.20 -18.20 -11.44
N PRO A 29 12.72 -19.35 -10.99
CA PRO A 29 12.57 -20.59 -11.73
C PRO A 29 11.16 -21.18 -11.56
N ALA A 30 10.69 -21.90 -12.59
CA ALA A 30 9.33 -22.46 -12.64
C ALA A 30 8.98 -23.35 -11.44
N ASP A 31 9.95 -24.16 -10.97
CA ASP A 31 9.78 -25.08 -9.84
C ASP A 31 9.47 -24.36 -8.51
N LEU A 32 9.88 -23.10 -8.35
CA LEU A 32 9.50 -22.26 -7.21
C LEU A 32 8.01 -21.95 -7.25
N HIS A 33 7.50 -21.53 -8.40
CA HIS A 33 6.09 -21.17 -8.59
C HIS A 33 5.19 -22.39 -8.38
N GLU A 34 5.59 -23.55 -8.90
CA GLU A 34 4.92 -24.83 -8.66
C GLU A 34 4.86 -25.20 -7.17
N ARG A 35 5.97 -25.07 -6.43
CA ARG A 35 5.97 -25.30 -4.97
C ARG A 35 5.01 -24.36 -4.23
N ILE A 36 4.98 -23.07 -4.60
CA ILE A 36 4.05 -22.10 -4.00
C ILE A 36 2.61 -22.52 -4.28
N PHE A 37 2.31 -22.94 -5.51
CA PHE A 37 0.99 -23.44 -5.89
C PHE A 37 0.58 -24.65 -5.05
N ASP A 38 1.40 -25.69 -5.02
CA ASP A 38 1.10 -26.95 -4.33
C ASP A 38 0.89 -26.75 -2.83
N LYS A 39 1.74 -25.96 -2.18
CA LYS A 39 1.57 -25.62 -0.76
C LYS A 39 0.28 -24.81 -0.53
N THR A 40 -0.01 -23.85 -1.40
CA THR A 40 -1.24 -23.06 -1.30
C THR A 40 -2.49 -23.94 -1.46
N ASP A 41 -2.51 -24.82 -2.47
CA ASP A 41 -3.61 -25.75 -2.72
C ASP A 41 -3.85 -26.68 -1.52
N ALA A 42 -2.76 -27.22 -0.95
CA ALA A 42 -2.83 -28.08 0.23
C ALA A 42 -3.45 -27.36 1.44
N ILE A 43 -3.16 -26.06 1.63
CA ILE A 43 -3.68 -25.26 2.76
C ILE A 43 -5.18 -25.00 2.63
N PHE A 44 -5.64 -24.59 1.46
CA PHE A 44 -7.07 -24.31 1.25
C PHE A 44 -7.92 -25.58 1.27
N GLY A 45 -7.27 -26.73 1.02
CA GLY A 45 -7.91 -28.03 0.94
C GLY A 45 -8.72 -28.14 -0.34
N ARG A 46 -8.64 -29.28 -1.03
CA ARG A 46 -9.39 -29.57 -2.27
C ARG A 46 -10.91 -29.69 -2.07
N SER A 47 -11.45 -29.11 -1.01
CA SER A 47 -12.88 -29.10 -0.70
C SER A 47 -13.59 -28.05 -1.55
N THR A 48 -14.44 -28.51 -2.46
CA THR A 48 -15.29 -27.65 -3.30
C THR A 48 -16.44 -26.98 -2.54
N THR A 49 -16.77 -27.44 -1.32
CA THR A 49 -17.85 -26.87 -0.49
C THR A 49 -17.32 -25.78 0.46
N SER A 50 -18.00 -24.62 0.48
CA SER A 50 -17.63 -23.41 1.25
C SER A 50 -17.51 -23.63 2.77
N GLU A 51 -18.30 -24.54 3.34
CA GLU A 51 -18.42 -24.75 4.79
C GLU A 51 -17.19 -25.40 5.45
N ARG A 52 -16.20 -25.88 4.67
CA ARG A 52 -14.98 -26.54 5.18
C ARG A 52 -13.67 -25.89 4.73
N ARG A 53 -13.71 -24.72 4.08
CA ARG A 53 -12.51 -24.07 3.54
C ARG A 53 -11.77 -23.28 4.63
N TYR A 54 -10.55 -23.71 4.95
CA TYR A 54 -9.64 -22.95 5.80
C TYR A 54 -9.01 -21.81 4.99
N ASN A 55 -9.19 -20.55 5.39
CA ASN A 55 -8.47 -19.41 4.82
C ASN A 55 -7.36 -18.99 5.79
N PRO A 56 -6.07 -19.08 5.41
CA PRO A 56 -4.95 -18.74 6.28
C PRO A 56 -4.86 -17.23 6.60
N LEU A 57 -5.58 -16.37 5.86
CA LEU A 57 -5.53 -14.92 5.97
C LEU A 57 -4.07 -14.42 5.98
N ASN A 58 -3.71 -13.61 6.99
CA ASN A 58 -2.37 -13.06 7.11
C ASN A 58 -1.28 -14.12 7.35
N ASN A 59 -1.64 -15.36 7.70
CA ASN A 59 -0.70 -16.45 7.92
C ASN A 59 -0.23 -17.12 6.62
N ILE A 60 -0.66 -16.65 5.44
CA ILE A 60 -0.21 -17.26 4.17
C ILE A 60 1.31 -17.20 3.99
N LEU A 61 1.96 -16.09 4.35
CA LEU A 61 3.41 -15.93 4.21
C LEU A 61 4.21 -16.94 5.08
N PRO A 62 3.93 -17.10 6.39
CA PRO A 62 4.60 -18.14 7.16
C PRO A 62 4.19 -19.56 6.72
N MET A 63 3.00 -19.77 6.16
CA MET A 63 2.61 -21.11 5.71
C MET A 63 3.19 -21.49 4.34
N VAL A 64 3.55 -20.50 3.51
CA VAL A 64 4.13 -20.65 2.17
C VAL A 64 5.32 -19.69 2.05
N HIS A 65 6.41 -20.01 2.74
CA HIS A 65 7.56 -19.11 2.90
C HIS A 65 8.25 -18.75 1.57
N GLU A 66 8.14 -19.60 0.53
CA GLU A 66 8.64 -19.31 -0.82
C GLU A 66 8.00 -18.07 -1.47
N LEU A 67 6.84 -17.61 -0.98
CA LEU A 67 6.29 -16.33 -1.39
C LEU A 67 7.26 -15.17 -1.11
N GLN A 68 8.12 -15.30 -0.08
CA GLN A 68 9.13 -14.30 0.22
C GLN A 68 10.13 -14.13 -0.93
N ASP A 69 10.53 -15.22 -1.59
CA ASP A 69 11.44 -15.18 -2.76
C ASP A 69 10.83 -14.35 -3.90
N VAL A 70 9.50 -14.43 -4.09
CA VAL A 70 8.77 -13.62 -5.08
C VAL A 70 8.73 -12.15 -4.67
N LEU A 71 8.43 -11.87 -3.41
CA LEU A 71 8.36 -10.50 -2.91
C LEU A 71 9.75 -9.82 -2.93
N GLU A 72 10.82 -10.56 -2.66
CA GLU A 72 12.21 -10.07 -2.63
C GLU A 72 12.91 -10.10 -4.00
N ALA A 73 12.27 -10.64 -5.03
CA ALA A 73 12.83 -10.68 -6.37
C ALA A 73 13.31 -9.27 -6.80
N PRO A 74 14.53 -9.11 -7.32
CA PRO A 74 15.09 -7.79 -7.64
C PRO A 74 14.20 -6.94 -8.55
N GLN A 75 13.50 -7.58 -9.50
CA GLN A 75 12.54 -6.93 -10.40
C GLN A 75 11.31 -6.39 -9.64
N VAL A 76 10.82 -7.13 -8.65
CA VAL A 76 9.69 -6.72 -7.81
C VAL A 76 10.10 -5.59 -6.88
N GLN A 77 11.25 -5.72 -6.22
CA GLN A 77 11.79 -4.67 -5.36
C GLN A 77 12.08 -3.39 -6.14
N GLY A 78 12.73 -3.48 -7.30
CA GLY A 78 13.00 -2.33 -8.16
C GLY A 78 11.73 -1.62 -8.64
N ALA A 79 10.68 -2.37 -8.96
CA ALA A 79 9.39 -1.80 -9.33
C ALA A 79 8.65 -1.13 -8.16
N LEU A 80 8.64 -1.76 -6.98
CA LEU A 80 8.10 -1.16 -5.76
C LEU A 80 8.87 0.11 -5.36
N THR A 81 10.21 0.09 -5.45
CA THR A 81 11.06 1.27 -5.21
C THR A 81 10.73 2.40 -6.17
N SER A 82 10.52 2.08 -7.44
CA SER A 82 10.16 3.08 -8.46
C SER A 82 8.84 3.78 -8.14
N ILE A 83 7.85 3.05 -7.62
CA ILE A 83 6.51 3.58 -7.33
C ILE A 83 6.40 4.23 -5.95
N LEU A 84 7.02 3.64 -4.92
CA LEU A 84 6.84 4.00 -3.52
C LEU A 84 8.04 4.71 -2.89
N GLY A 85 9.15 4.86 -3.60
CA GLY A 85 10.40 5.42 -3.05
C GLY A 85 11.32 4.35 -2.46
N ASN A 86 12.48 4.76 -1.96
CA ASN A 86 13.46 3.85 -1.37
C ASN A 86 12.99 3.28 -0.01
N GLY A 87 12.11 4.01 0.67
CA GLY A 87 11.43 3.58 1.88
C GLY A 87 9.98 3.15 1.60
N PHE A 88 9.72 1.84 1.63
CA PHE A 88 8.37 1.28 1.72
C PHE A 88 8.31 0.14 2.73
N VAL A 89 7.07 -0.23 3.11
CA VAL A 89 6.77 -1.28 4.08
C VAL A 89 5.70 -2.20 3.53
N LEU A 90 5.89 -3.51 3.70
CA LEU A 90 4.83 -4.49 3.51
C LEU A 90 3.83 -4.35 4.66
N HIS A 91 2.64 -3.84 4.36
CA HIS A 91 1.58 -3.72 5.34
C HIS A 91 1.19 -5.11 5.88
N PRO A 92 0.89 -5.27 7.19
CA PRO A 92 0.65 -6.58 7.79
C PRO A 92 -0.48 -7.39 7.16
N HIS A 93 -1.47 -6.69 6.58
CA HIS A 93 -2.57 -7.28 5.86
C HIS A 93 -2.16 -7.83 4.50
N ARG A 94 -2.46 -9.11 4.30
CA ARG A 94 -2.26 -9.86 3.07
C ARG A 94 -3.40 -10.87 2.93
N HIS A 95 -3.77 -11.19 1.71
CA HIS A 95 -4.90 -12.08 1.46
C HIS A 95 -4.64 -12.97 0.25
N CYS A 96 -5.06 -14.22 0.34
CA CYS A 96 -5.10 -15.11 -0.81
C CYS A 96 -6.57 -15.25 -1.25
N HIS A 97 -6.84 -14.93 -2.50
CA HIS A 97 -8.14 -15.00 -3.14
C HIS A 97 -8.20 -16.25 -4.03
N PRO A 98 -8.72 -17.39 -3.53
CA PRO A 98 -8.97 -18.54 -4.38
C PRO A 98 -10.19 -18.29 -5.26
N ASN A 99 -10.08 -18.61 -6.54
CA ASN A 99 -11.18 -18.64 -7.50
C ASN A 99 -11.30 -20.08 -8.02
N PHE A 100 -12.29 -20.81 -7.51
CA PHE A 100 -12.46 -22.24 -7.77
C PHE A 100 -13.27 -22.51 -9.04
N PRO A 101 -13.11 -23.69 -9.67
CA PRO A 101 -13.93 -24.10 -10.81
C PRO A 101 -15.43 -23.96 -10.53
N ARG A 102 -16.18 -23.37 -11.46
CA ARG A 102 -17.65 -23.31 -11.38
C ARG A 102 -18.32 -24.51 -12.05
N THR A 103 -19.54 -24.83 -11.61
CA THR A 103 -20.36 -25.83 -12.31
C THR A 103 -20.94 -25.25 -13.60
N PRO A 104 -21.07 -26.03 -14.70
CA PRO A 104 -21.62 -25.56 -15.98
C PRO A 104 -23.05 -24.99 -15.91
N LEU A 105 -23.81 -25.32 -14.85
CA LEU A 105 -25.18 -24.88 -14.63
C LEU A 105 -25.28 -23.41 -14.14
N GLU A 106 -24.18 -22.81 -13.71
CA GLU A 106 -24.17 -21.46 -13.12
C GLU A 106 -24.09 -20.34 -14.17
N GLY A 107 -23.81 -20.67 -15.43
CA GLY A 107 -23.72 -19.73 -16.56
C GLY A 107 -22.63 -18.65 -16.40
N GLY A 108 -22.16 -18.13 -17.53
CA GLY A 108 -21.81 -16.71 -17.59
C GLY A 108 -20.33 -16.35 -17.74
N HIS A 109 -20.12 -15.33 -18.58
CA HIS A 109 -18.88 -14.56 -18.77
C HIS A 109 -18.78 -13.37 -17.77
N GLY A 110 -19.41 -13.47 -16.61
CA GLY A 110 -19.55 -12.38 -15.64
C GLY A 110 -18.46 -12.31 -14.56
N LEU A 111 -18.67 -11.43 -13.59
CA LEU A 111 -17.77 -11.22 -12.45
C LEU A 111 -18.20 -12.08 -11.25
N THR A 112 -17.25 -12.70 -10.55
CA THR A 112 -17.53 -13.49 -9.32
C THR A 112 -17.73 -12.59 -8.10
N MET A 113 -17.25 -11.35 -8.17
CA MET A 113 -17.32 -10.36 -7.10
C MET A 113 -17.79 -9.02 -7.67
N HIS A 114 -18.35 -8.19 -6.79
CA HIS A 114 -18.71 -6.81 -7.11
C HIS A 114 -17.44 -6.02 -7.45
N LEU A 115 -17.50 -5.16 -8.47
CA LEU A 115 -16.43 -4.17 -8.68
C LEU A 115 -16.37 -3.28 -7.44
N HIS A 116 -15.19 -3.24 -6.81
CA HIS A 116 -14.99 -2.55 -5.55
C HIS A 116 -13.57 -1.95 -5.48
N LYS A 117 -13.41 -1.04 -4.53
CA LYS A 117 -12.11 -0.50 -4.11
C LYS A 117 -11.83 -0.95 -2.69
N ASP A 118 -10.58 -1.27 -2.39
CA ASP A 118 -10.20 -1.79 -1.08
C ASP A 118 -10.32 -0.74 0.04
N GLY A 119 -10.52 -1.23 1.26
CA GLY A 119 -10.34 -0.49 2.52
C GLY A 119 -9.07 -0.95 3.26
N HIS A 120 -8.82 -0.37 4.44
CA HIS A 120 -7.85 -0.96 5.36
C HIS A 120 -8.45 -2.20 6.02
N ALA A 121 -7.59 -3.08 6.51
CA ALA A 121 -8.06 -4.34 7.09
C ALA A 121 -8.78 -4.20 8.44
N THR A 122 -8.72 -3.00 9.05
CA THR A 122 -9.46 -2.61 10.27
C THR A 122 -10.60 -1.65 10.00
N GLY A 123 -10.90 -1.29 8.74
CA GLY A 123 -11.99 -0.35 8.45
C GLY A 123 -11.84 0.44 7.15
N LYS A 124 -12.55 1.57 7.11
CA LYS A 124 -12.51 2.50 5.97
C LYS A 124 -11.18 3.26 5.96
N ARG A 125 -10.81 3.77 4.79
CA ARG A 125 -9.64 4.63 4.62
C ARG A 125 -9.97 5.74 3.64
N PRO A 126 -9.35 6.92 3.73
CA PRO A 126 -9.51 7.93 2.70
C PRO A 126 -8.90 7.45 1.37
N ARG A 127 -9.46 7.92 0.26
CA ARG A 127 -8.86 7.72 -1.07
C ARG A 127 -7.65 8.64 -1.19
N HIS A 128 -6.50 8.11 -1.61
CA HIS A 128 -5.30 8.91 -1.83
C HIS A 128 -5.15 9.20 -3.31
N ARG A 129 -4.86 10.46 -3.66
CA ARG A 129 -4.53 10.82 -5.05
C ARG A 129 -3.06 10.61 -5.37
N LEU A 130 -2.20 10.61 -4.35
CA LEU A 130 -0.78 10.33 -4.48
C LEU A 130 -0.49 8.83 -4.26
N PRO A 131 0.54 8.25 -4.91
CA PRO A 131 1.01 6.87 -4.68
C PRO A 131 1.60 6.61 -3.27
N ARG A 132 0.76 6.76 -2.24
CA ARG A 132 1.07 6.45 -0.84
C ARG A 132 1.00 4.96 -0.54
N TRP A 133 0.23 4.24 -1.36
CA TRP A 133 -0.07 2.83 -1.19
C TRP A 133 -0.11 2.14 -2.53
N ALA A 134 0.40 0.91 -2.58
CA ALA A 134 0.29 0.03 -3.73
C ALA A 134 -0.18 -1.36 -3.31
N ILE A 135 -0.73 -2.11 -4.26
CA ILE A 135 -1.09 -3.51 -4.08
C ILE A 135 -0.31 -4.33 -5.10
N LEU A 136 0.30 -5.40 -4.63
CA LEU A 136 0.96 -6.40 -5.45
C LEU A 136 0.04 -7.63 -5.56
N PHE A 137 -0.29 -7.99 -6.79
CA PHE A 137 -0.97 -9.24 -7.15
C PHE A 137 -0.01 -10.22 -7.79
N TYR A 138 -0.05 -11.47 -7.33
CA TYR A 138 0.78 -12.54 -7.85
C TYR A 138 -0.03 -13.84 -7.96
N PHE A 139 0.19 -14.58 -9.05
CA PHE A 139 -0.40 -15.88 -9.29
C PHE A 139 0.75 -16.91 -9.37
N PRO A 140 0.76 -17.96 -8.52
CA PRO A 140 1.77 -19.01 -8.62
C PRO A 140 1.55 -19.97 -9.80
N GLN A 141 0.46 -19.79 -10.54
CA GLN A 141 0.12 -20.51 -11.76
C GLN A 141 -0.02 -19.54 -12.94
N GLU A 142 0.13 -20.03 -14.16
CA GLU A 142 -0.28 -19.28 -15.36
C GLU A 142 -1.76 -18.90 -15.26
N CYS A 143 -2.09 -17.68 -15.66
CA CYS A 143 -3.42 -17.11 -15.49
C CYS A 143 -3.96 -16.60 -16.84
N PRO A 144 -4.45 -17.49 -17.71
CA PRO A 144 -5.17 -17.10 -18.91
C PRO A 144 -6.58 -16.62 -18.55
N ILE A 145 -7.29 -16.00 -19.49
CA ILE A 145 -8.62 -15.42 -19.26
C ILE A 145 -9.63 -16.45 -18.75
N GLU A 146 -9.56 -17.70 -19.23
CA GLU A 146 -10.47 -18.78 -18.86
C GLU A 146 -10.30 -19.23 -17.41
N LEU A 147 -9.13 -18.97 -16.80
CA LEU A 147 -8.87 -19.28 -15.39
C LEU A 147 -9.44 -18.21 -14.44
N GLY A 148 -10.10 -17.18 -15.00
CA GLY A 148 -10.75 -16.12 -14.26
C GLY A 148 -9.77 -15.19 -13.57
N PRO A 149 -8.98 -14.39 -14.32
CA PRO A 149 -8.03 -13.45 -13.76
C PRO A 149 -8.76 -12.35 -12.96
N THR A 150 -8.00 -11.65 -12.12
CA THR A 150 -8.43 -10.35 -11.58
C THR A 150 -8.52 -9.35 -12.73
N CYS A 151 -9.53 -8.49 -12.72
CA CYS A 151 -9.69 -7.38 -13.66
C CYS A 151 -9.68 -6.04 -12.94
N LEU A 152 -9.24 -4.99 -13.63
CA LEU A 152 -9.08 -3.63 -13.13
C LEU A 152 -9.84 -2.64 -14.03
N ILE A 153 -10.27 -1.51 -13.46
CA ILE A 153 -10.74 -0.34 -14.22
C ILE A 153 -9.60 0.69 -14.27
N PRO A 154 -8.85 0.82 -15.38
CA PRO A 154 -7.76 1.77 -15.50
C PRO A 154 -8.23 3.22 -15.28
N GLY A 155 -7.40 4.07 -14.67
CA GLY A 155 -7.72 5.49 -14.42
C GLY A 155 -8.70 5.73 -13.27
N ASN A 156 -9.47 4.70 -12.86
CA ASN A 156 -10.48 4.86 -11.80
C ASN A 156 -9.85 5.13 -10.42
N GLN A 157 -8.55 4.89 -10.22
CA GLN A 157 -7.87 5.07 -8.93
C GLN A 157 -8.02 6.47 -8.30
N TYR A 158 -8.27 7.50 -9.13
CA TYR A 158 -8.42 8.89 -8.67
C TYR A 158 -9.86 9.30 -8.39
N LEU A 159 -10.82 8.47 -8.78
CA LEU A 159 -12.24 8.70 -8.55
C LEU A 159 -12.63 8.19 -7.16
N ARG A 160 -13.57 8.86 -6.50
CA ARG A 160 -14.10 8.46 -5.20
C ARG A 160 -14.88 7.16 -5.32
N ARG A 161 -15.69 7.03 -6.36
CA ARG A 161 -16.61 5.90 -6.57
C ARG A 161 -16.16 5.01 -7.73
N VAL A 162 -16.66 3.78 -7.73
CA VAL A 162 -16.50 2.83 -8.84
C VAL A 162 -17.36 3.26 -10.03
N THR A 163 -18.58 3.71 -9.75
CA THR A 163 -19.52 4.32 -10.70
C THR A 163 -19.96 5.68 -10.17
N PRO A 164 -20.16 6.70 -11.02
CA PRO A 164 -20.61 8.02 -10.57
C PRO A 164 -21.93 7.96 -9.78
N GLU A 165 -22.86 7.11 -10.24
CA GLU A 165 -24.22 6.99 -9.69
C GLU A 165 -24.33 6.00 -8.51
N GLY A 166 -23.25 5.28 -8.17
CA GLY A 166 -23.29 4.26 -7.12
C GLY A 166 -24.11 3.02 -7.51
N VAL A 167 -24.16 2.70 -8.80
CA VAL A 167 -24.85 1.52 -9.36
C VAL A 167 -24.38 0.24 -8.67
N ASP A 168 -25.33 -0.65 -8.35
CA ASP A 168 -25.03 -1.95 -7.76
C ASP A 168 -24.27 -2.83 -8.76
N THR A 169 -23.00 -3.14 -8.44
CA THR A 169 -22.08 -3.77 -9.39
C THR A 169 -22.19 -5.29 -9.44
N ARG A 170 -23.17 -5.91 -8.76
CA ARG A 170 -23.29 -7.39 -8.65
C ARG A 170 -23.68 -8.10 -9.91
N HIS A 171 -24.41 -7.42 -10.78
CA HIS A 171 -25.03 -8.01 -11.97
C HIS A 171 -24.33 -7.57 -13.25
N ILE A 172 -23.12 -7.02 -13.14
CA ILE A 172 -22.35 -6.56 -14.29
C ILE A 172 -21.82 -7.78 -15.04
N ILE A 173 -22.16 -7.83 -16.33
CA ILE A 173 -21.63 -8.78 -17.31
C ILE A 173 -20.87 -7.93 -18.34
N PRO A 174 -19.54 -7.87 -18.27
CA PRO A 174 -18.74 -7.16 -19.26
C PRO A 174 -18.85 -7.81 -20.64
N GLU A 175 -18.91 -7.01 -21.70
CA GLU A 175 -18.95 -7.51 -23.08
C GLU A 175 -17.53 -7.68 -23.62
N GLN A 176 -17.16 -8.90 -24.01
CA GLN A 176 -15.87 -9.16 -24.65
C GLN A 176 -15.88 -8.64 -26.09
N GLN A 177 -14.90 -7.82 -26.42
CA GLN A 177 -14.70 -7.23 -27.74
C GLN A 177 -13.88 -8.16 -28.64
N ASN A 178 -13.91 -7.90 -29.95
CA ASN A 178 -13.18 -8.67 -30.95
C ASN A 178 -11.64 -8.66 -30.75
N ASP A 179 -11.11 -7.62 -30.10
CA ASP A 179 -9.69 -7.48 -29.77
C ASP A 179 -9.31 -8.15 -28.43
N GLY A 180 -10.26 -8.81 -27.77
CA GLY A 180 -10.07 -9.50 -26.50
C GLY A 180 -10.20 -8.59 -25.26
N THR A 181 -10.44 -7.29 -25.43
CA THR A 181 -10.76 -6.39 -24.32
C THR A 181 -12.18 -6.62 -23.81
N PHE A 182 -12.49 -6.12 -22.61
CA PHE A 182 -13.84 -6.21 -22.03
C PHE A 182 -14.38 -4.81 -21.79
N LEU A 183 -15.60 -4.56 -22.25
CA LEU A 183 -16.30 -3.30 -22.05
C LEU A 183 -17.35 -3.40 -20.95
N LEU A 184 -17.32 -2.42 -20.06
CA LEU A 184 -18.35 -2.16 -19.06
C LEU A 184 -19.53 -1.40 -19.67
N PRO A 185 -20.70 -1.41 -18.99
CA PRO A 185 -21.85 -0.59 -19.35
C PRO A 185 -21.51 0.92 -19.41
N ASP A 186 -22.36 1.69 -20.08
CA ASP A 186 -22.19 3.15 -20.24
C ASP A 186 -22.23 3.95 -18.93
N THR A 187 -22.64 3.32 -17.82
CA THR A 187 -22.64 3.93 -16.46
C THR A 187 -21.24 4.04 -15.85
N PHE A 188 -20.19 3.66 -16.57
CA PHE A 188 -18.80 3.73 -16.11
C PHE A 188 -18.05 4.83 -16.87
N THR A 189 -17.27 5.64 -16.15
CA THR A 189 -16.44 6.70 -16.74
C THR A 189 -15.39 6.14 -17.69
N ASN A 190 -14.62 5.14 -17.23
CA ASN A 190 -13.79 4.31 -18.10
C ASN A 190 -14.41 2.91 -18.24
N ARG A 191 -14.63 2.51 -19.49
CA ARG A 191 -15.37 1.28 -19.81
C ARG A 191 -14.46 0.09 -20.09
N THR A 192 -13.20 0.31 -20.43
CA THR A 192 -12.30 -0.79 -20.82
C THR A 192 -11.65 -1.42 -19.60
N LEU A 193 -11.94 -2.70 -19.35
CA LEU A 193 -11.27 -3.46 -18.30
C LEU A 193 -9.89 -3.94 -18.75
N ALA A 194 -8.91 -3.79 -17.86
CA ALA A 194 -7.65 -4.51 -17.95
C ALA A 194 -7.74 -5.83 -17.18
N THR A 195 -7.02 -6.85 -17.62
CA THR A 195 -6.99 -8.16 -16.94
C THR A 195 -5.58 -8.54 -16.54
N LEU A 196 -5.42 -9.08 -15.34
CA LEU A 196 -4.13 -9.49 -14.78
C LEU A 196 -3.71 -10.86 -15.32
N GLN A 197 -3.54 -10.96 -16.63
CA GLN A 197 -3.12 -12.20 -17.32
C GLN A 197 -1.59 -12.34 -17.38
N GLY A 198 -1.08 -13.56 -17.23
CA GLY A 198 0.37 -13.77 -17.30
C GLY A 198 0.80 -15.21 -17.14
N GLY A 199 2.04 -15.49 -17.56
CA GLY A 199 2.73 -16.74 -17.28
C GLY A 199 3.35 -16.75 -15.88
N LEU A 200 4.14 -17.79 -15.60
CA LEU A 200 4.87 -17.92 -14.33
C LEU A 200 5.84 -16.74 -14.10
N GLY A 201 6.00 -16.35 -12.83
CA GLY A 201 6.86 -15.23 -12.44
C GLY A 201 6.30 -13.83 -12.75
N VAL A 202 5.08 -13.73 -13.29
CA VAL A 202 4.44 -12.43 -13.48
C VAL A 202 3.88 -11.91 -12.16
N VAL A 203 4.26 -10.67 -11.84
CA VAL A 203 3.76 -9.89 -10.73
C VAL A 203 3.11 -8.61 -11.27
N TRP A 204 1.98 -8.23 -10.71
CA TRP A 204 1.28 -7.00 -11.04
C TRP A 204 1.31 -6.05 -9.85
N ILE A 205 1.80 -4.83 -10.04
CA ILE A 205 1.78 -3.79 -8.99
C ILE A 205 0.81 -2.70 -9.44
N MET A 206 -0.16 -2.39 -8.59
CA MET A 206 -1.23 -1.44 -8.90
C MET A 206 -1.43 -0.40 -7.82
N HIS A 207 -1.98 0.75 -8.18
CA HIS A 207 -2.41 1.77 -7.26
C HIS A 207 -3.49 1.20 -6.35
N PHE A 208 -3.39 1.42 -5.04
CA PHE A 208 -4.30 0.76 -4.08
C PHE A 208 -5.77 1.07 -4.32
N ASP A 209 -6.10 2.32 -4.68
CA ASP A 209 -7.48 2.76 -4.89
C ASP A 209 -8.07 2.38 -6.26
N ILE A 210 -7.38 1.56 -7.06
CA ILE A 210 -7.93 1.09 -8.33
C ILE A 210 -9.11 0.12 -8.09
N ALA A 211 -10.21 0.35 -8.78
CA ALA A 211 -11.35 -0.56 -8.73
C ALA A 211 -11.02 -1.87 -9.43
N HIS A 212 -11.37 -2.98 -8.80
CA HIS A 212 -11.07 -4.30 -9.32
C HIS A 212 -12.14 -5.33 -8.97
N SER A 213 -12.11 -6.43 -9.71
CA SER A 213 -12.93 -7.62 -9.49
C SER A 213 -12.23 -8.85 -10.06
N VAL A 214 -12.94 -9.96 -10.20
CA VAL A 214 -12.46 -11.25 -10.69
C VAL A 214 -13.47 -11.83 -11.66
N PHE A 215 -12.98 -12.34 -12.78
CA PHE A 215 -13.77 -13.10 -13.74
C PHE A 215 -14.09 -14.51 -13.24
N PHE A 216 -15.17 -15.11 -13.73
CA PHE A 216 -15.45 -16.52 -13.49
C PHE A 216 -14.31 -17.42 -13.95
N ASN A 217 -14.05 -18.45 -13.15
CA ASN A 217 -13.13 -19.52 -13.50
C ASN A 217 -13.91 -20.62 -14.26
N HIS A 218 -13.48 -20.85 -15.51
CA HIS A 218 -14.06 -21.81 -16.45
C HIS A 218 -13.18 -23.05 -16.65
N GLN A 219 -12.12 -23.19 -15.86
CA GLN A 219 -11.20 -24.32 -15.90
C GLN A 219 -11.44 -25.23 -14.70
N ASP A 220 -10.99 -26.49 -14.82
CA ASP A 220 -11.02 -27.48 -13.73
C ASP A 220 -9.89 -27.29 -12.69
N LEU A 221 -9.16 -26.17 -12.77
CA LEU A 221 -8.05 -25.82 -11.89
C LEU A 221 -8.44 -24.64 -11.00
N ALA A 222 -8.09 -24.69 -9.71
CA ALA A 222 -8.26 -23.53 -8.82
C ALA A 222 -7.22 -22.45 -9.13
N ARG A 223 -7.65 -21.19 -9.08
CA ARG A 223 -6.78 -20.02 -9.29
C ARG A 223 -6.51 -19.33 -7.97
N TYR A 224 -5.26 -19.34 -7.53
CA TYR A 224 -4.85 -18.64 -6.31
C TYR A 224 -4.27 -17.26 -6.67
N GLY A 225 -4.95 -16.18 -6.27
CA GLY A 225 -4.45 -14.81 -6.41
C GLY A 225 -3.95 -14.29 -5.06
N MET A 226 -2.65 -14.06 -4.94
CA MET A 226 -2.03 -13.51 -3.74
C MET A 226 -2.03 -11.99 -3.80
N LYS A 227 -2.45 -11.35 -2.71
CA LYS A 227 -2.53 -9.89 -2.59
C LYS A 227 -1.70 -9.42 -1.41
N PHE A 228 -0.79 -8.50 -1.68
CA PHE A 228 0.09 -7.86 -0.69
C PHE A 228 -0.04 -6.35 -0.79
N VAL A 229 -0.14 -5.67 0.35
CA VAL A 229 -0.32 -4.22 0.41
C VAL A 229 1.00 -3.59 0.83
N TYR A 230 1.41 -2.53 0.14
CA TYR A 230 2.62 -1.78 0.46
C TYR A 230 2.31 -0.33 0.77
N MET A 231 3.08 0.24 1.69
CA MET A 231 2.95 1.61 2.18
C MET A 231 4.25 2.36 1.92
N ARG A 232 4.18 3.48 1.20
CA ARG A 232 5.29 4.46 1.10
C ARG A 232 5.56 5.05 2.48
N THR A 233 6.82 5.15 2.87
CA THR A 233 7.20 5.77 4.16
C THR A 233 7.78 7.16 4.03
N GLU A 234 8.18 7.60 2.85
CA GLU A 234 8.88 8.88 2.65
C GLU A 234 8.28 9.72 1.51
N GLU A 235 8.37 11.04 1.68
CA GLU A 235 8.10 11.97 0.58
C GLU A 235 9.21 11.85 -0.48
N PRO A 236 8.85 11.84 -1.78
CA PRO A 236 9.83 11.91 -2.84
C PRO A 236 10.60 13.25 -2.80
N THR A 237 11.92 13.17 -2.81
CA THR A 237 12.84 14.32 -2.95
C THR A 237 13.55 14.34 -4.30
N GLN A 238 13.51 13.22 -5.02
CA GLN A 238 14.03 12.99 -6.35
C GLN A 238 13.36 11.73 -6.94
N PRO A 239 13.44 11.49 -8.27
CA PRO A 239 12.98 10.25 -8.87
C PRO A 239 13.63 9.01 -8.24
N SER A 240 12.82 8.00 -7.92
CA SER A 240 13.29 6.67 -7.45
C SER A 240 13.23 5.58 -8.52
N TRP A 241 13.00 5.96 -9.78
CA TRP A 241 12.96 5.09 -10.95
C TRP A 241 14.04 5.47 -11.96
N TYR A 242 14.15 4.74 -13.08
CA TYR A 242 15.06 5.11 -14.16
C TYR A 242 14.48 6.29 -14.96
N ASN A 243 14.69 7.49 -14.43
CA ASN A 243 14.19 8.72 -14.99
C ASN A 243 15.18 9.33 -15.99
N THR A 244 14.72 9.51 -17.24
CA THR A 244 15.49 10.13 -18.33
C THR A 244 14.84 11.40 -18.87
N ASP A 245 13.55 11.56 -18.62
CA ASP A 245 12.77 12.71 -19.02
C ASP A 245 12.30 13.49 -17.79
N ASP A 246 12.64 14.77 -17.74
CA ASP A 246 12.20 15.62 -16.63
C ASP A 246 10.70 15.96 -16.72
N GLN A 247 10.10 15.87 -17.90
CA GLN A 247 8.77 16.39 -18.16
C GLN A 247 7.71 15.29 -18.28
N TRP A 248 6.49 15.64 -17.88
CA TRP A 248 5.35 14.77 -18.09
C TRP A 248 5.07 14.61 -19.60
N GLN A 249 4.76 13.37 -19.99
CA GLN A 249 4.26 13.02 -21.31
C GLN A 249 3.24 11.88 -21.15
N LEU A 250 2.26 11.83 -22.04
CA LEU A 250 1.32 10.72 -22.08
C LEU A 250 2.05 9.42 -22.45
N PRO A 251 1.81 8.28 -21.76
CA PRO A 251 2.39 7.00 -22.14
C PRO A 251 1.85 6.54 -23.50
N LYS A 252 2.62 5.71 -24.20
CA LYS A 252 2.22 5.10 -25.47
C LYS A 252 0.99 4.22 -25.30
N THR A 253 0.92 3.50 -24.19
CA THR A 253 -0.25 2.71 -23.82
C THR A 253 -1.11 3.50 -22.84
N ASN A 254 -2.12 4.20 -23.36
CA ASN A 254 -3.13 4.87 -22.56
C ASN A 254 -4.47 4.13 -22.67
N LEU A 255 -4.97 3.62 -21.54
CA LEU A 255 -6.25 2.92 -21.43
C LEU A 255 -7.37 3.81 -20.85
N VAL A 256 -7.11 5.11 -20.70
CA VAL A 256 -8.02 6.09 -20.07
C VAL A 256 -8.41 7.13 -21.11
N SER A 257 -9.72 7.32 -21.32
CA SER A 257 -10.25 8.30 -22.27
C SER A 257 -10.25 9.73 -21.74
N ASP A 258 -10.48 9.90 -20.44
CA ASP A 258 -10.54 11.22 -19.80
C ASP A 258 -9.14 11.84 -19.71
N ASP A 259 -9.02 13.09 -20.15
CA ASP A 259 -7.77 13.85 -20.07
C ASP A 259 -7.62 14.49 -18.68
N HIS A 260 -6.70 13.93 -17.89
CA HIS A 260 -6.32 14.43 -16.58
C HIS A 260 -4.89 14.97 -16.54
N GLU A 261 -4.39 15.53 -17.64
CA GLU A 261 -2.99 15.92 -17.76
C GLU A 261 -2.49 16.84 -16.64
N ILE A 262 -3.29 17.81 -16.17
CA ILE A 262 -2.92 18.69 -15.05
C ILE A 262 -2.63 17.89 -13.76
N MET A 263 -3.45 16.88 -13.47
CA MET A 263 -3.26 15.99 -12.32
C MET A 263 -2.08 15.05 -12.54
N TRP A 264 -1.97 14.44 -13.72
CA TRP A 264 -0.86 13.52 -14.00
C TRP A 264 0.49 14.24 -13.95
N THR A 265 0.53 15.48 -14.43
CA THR A 265 1.69 16.39 -14.31
C THR A 265 2.01 16.66 -12.85
N TYR A 266 1.00 16.97 -12.03
CA TYR A 266 1.16 17.13 -10.59
C TYR A 266 1.77 15.89 -9.92
N ILE A 267 1.24 14.70 -10.22
CA ILE A 267 1.70 13.45 -9.63
C ILE A 267 3.12 13.10 -10.09
N TRP A 268 3.43 13.29 -11.38
CA TRP A 268 4.77 13.11 -11.93
C TRP A 268 5.78 14.01 -11.25
N ASN A 269 5.49 15.31 -11.18
CA ASN A 269 6.37 16.28 -10.55
C ASN A 269 6.52 16.04 -9.04
N TRP A 270 5.46 15.57 -8.37
CA TRP A 270 5.55 15.13 -6.97
C TRP A 270 6.49 13.93 -6.84
N LEU A 271 6.31 12.87 -7.64
CA LEU A 271 7.20 11.70 -7.64
C LEU A 271 8.66 12.06 -7.96
N SER A 272 8.88 13.09 -8.80
CA SER A 272 10.21 13.62 -9.11
C SER A 272 10.79 14.54 -8.03
N GLY A 273 10.05 14.85 -6.97
CA GLY A 273 10.49 15.74 -5.89
C GLY A 273 10.60 17.21 -6.28
N LYS A 274 9.88 17.66 -7.31
CA LYS A 274 9.95 19.06 -7.77
C LYS A 274 9.29 20.00 -6.76
N SER A 275 9.78 21.24 -6.71
CA SER A 275 9.19 22.30 -5.90
C SER A 275 7.90 22.83 -6.51
N ASP A 276 7.91 23.14 -7.82
CA ASP A 276 6.71 23.48 -8.60
C ASP A 276 6.05 22.22 -9.15
N LEU A 277 4.96 21.80 -8.52
CA LEU A 277 4.26 20.57 -8.89
C LEU A 277 3.45 20.72 -10.18
N PHE A 278 3.11 21.93 -10.62
CA PHE A 278 2.34 22.15 -11.84
C PHE A 278 3.21 22.49 -13.04
N GLN A 279 4.55 22.39 -12.91
CA GLN A 279 5.50 22.73 -13.98
C GLN A 279 5.23 21.91 -15.23
N SER A 280 5.09 22.59 -16.38
CA SER A 280 4.95 21.96 -17.69
C SER A 280 5.57 22.83 -18.79
N ASN A 281 5.88 22.22 -19.93
CA ASN A 281 6.37 22.90 -21.13
C ASN A 281 5.25 23.23 -22.15
N ARG A 282 3.97 23.21 -21.72
CA ARG A 282 2.86 23.53 -22.62
C ARG A 282 2.92 24.99 -23.07
N SER A 283 2.60 25.23 -24.34
CA SER A 283 2.35 26.59 -24.84
C SER A 283 0.94 27.00 -24.46
N ASN A 284 0.82 27.98 -23.56
CA ASN A 284 -0.46 28.42 -23.00
C ASN A 284 -1.16 29.54 -23.81
N ALA A 285 -0.68 29.89 -25.01
CA ALA A 285 -0.91 31.23 -25.55
C ALA A 285 -2.04 31.39 -26.59
N GLU A 286 -2.68 30.32 -27.08
CA GLU A 286 -3.55 30.47 -28.27
C GLU A 286 -5.02 30.86 -27.97
N ILE A 287 -5.53 30.52 -26.78
CA ILE A 287 -6.95 30.69 -26.45
C ILE A 287 -7.11 31.52 -25.16
N GLU A 288 -8.03 32.47 -25.11
CA GLU A 288 -8.21 33.32 -23.92
C GLU A 288 -8.84 32.56 -22.74
N VAL A 289 -8.45 32.91 -21.50
CA VAL A 289 -9.05 32.38 -20.26
C VAL A 289 -10.57 32.46 -20.26
N LYS A 290 -11.13 33.56 -20.79
CA LYS A 290 -12.57 33.78 -20.89
C LYS A 290 -13.30 32.71 -21.72
N TYR A 291 -12.67 32.23 -22.79
CA TYR A 291 -13.25 31.14 -23.59
C TYR A 291 -13.40 29.89 -22.73
N TRP A 292 -12.34 29.50 -22.01
CA TRP A 292 -12.36 28.30 -21.18
C TRP A 292 -13.33 28.42 -20.01
N ILE A 293 -13.47 29.60 -19.40
CA ILE A 293 -14.52 29.84 -18.38
C ILE A 293 -15.92 29.54 -18.94
N ASN A 294 -16.22 29.95 -20.19
CA ASN A 294 -17.51 29.64 -20.80
C ASN A 294 -17.70 28.14 -21.05
N GLN A 295 -16.61 27.42 -21.40
CA GLN A 295 -16.67 25.98 -21.66
C GLN A 295 -16.90 25.14 -20.39
N LEU A 296 -16.63 25.69 -19.19
CA LEU A 296 -16.98 25.02 -17.92
C LEU A 296 -18.49 24.81 -17.73
N SER A 297 -19.34 25.44 -18.55
CA SER A 297 -20.81 25.27 -18.52
C SER A 297 -21.35 24.57 -19.78
N ALA A 298 -20.50 23.91 -20.55
CA ALA A 298 -20.92 23.15 -21.73
C ALA A 298 -21.78 21.92 -21.34
N ASP A 299 -22.72 21.55 -22.20
CA ASP A 299 -23.56 20.35 -22.01
C ASP A 299 -22.71 19.07 -22.01
N ASP A 300 -21.65 19.05 -22.82
CA ASP A 300 -20.73 17.93 -22.96
C ASP A 300 -19.69 17.92 -21.82
N PRO A 301 -19.65 16.87 -20.96
CA PRO A 301 -18.69 16.77 -19.87
C PRO A 301 -17.23 16.74 -20.34
N ALA A 302 -16.95 16.24 -21.56
CA ALA A 302 -15.59 16.23 -22.10
C ALA A 302 -15.06 17.66 -22.35
N GLN A 303 -15.95 18.58 -22.78
CA GLN A 303 -15.60 20.00 -22.97
C GLN A 303 -15.38 20.70 -21.63
N ARG A 304 -16.21 20.42 -20.62
CA ARG A 304 -16.01 20.94 -19.25
C ARG A 304 -14.69 20.45 -18.65
N LEU A 305 -14.38 19.16 -18.85
CA LEU A 305 -13.13 18.54 -18.39
C LEU A 305 -11.91 19.19 -19.01
N GLN A 306 -11.94 19.38 -20.33
CA GLN A 306 -10.88 20.06 -21.09
C GLN A 306 -10.71 21.50 -20.59
N ALA A 307 -11.80 22.22 -20.39
CA ALA A 307 -11.77 23.60 -19.91
C ALA A 307 -11.11 23.72 -18.52
N ALA A 308 -11.43 22.80 -17.60
CA ALA A 308 -10.77 22.75 -16.30
C ALA A 308 -9.27 22.44 -16.43
N ASN A 309 -8.88 21.51 -17.30
CA ASN A 309 -7.49 21.17 -17.57
C ASN A 309 -6.70 22.40 -18.06
N GLU A 310 -7.23 23.08 -19.08
CA GLU A 310 -6.62 24.26 -19.70
C GLU A 310 -6.51 25.44 -18.73
N LEU A 311 -7.55 25.72 -17.95
CA LEU A 311 -7.49 26.75 -16.91
C LEU A 311 -6.43 26.43 -15.85
N GLY A 312 -6.25 25.17 -15.48
CA GLY A 312 -5.20 24.76 -14.55
C GLY A 312 -3.79 25.07 -15.06
N PHE A 313 -3.52 24.82 -16.34
CA PHE A 313 -2.22 25.16 -16.94
C PHE A 313 -1.98 26.67 -17.06
N ARG A 314 -3.02 27.52 -17.04
CA ARG A 314 -2.89 28.99 -16.96
C ARG A 314 -2.51 29.50 -15.58
N ARG A 315 -2.69 28.68 -14.53
CA ARG A 315 -2.31 29.02 -13.15
C ARG A 315 -2.91 30.38 -12.74
N GLN A 316 -2.10 31.29 -12.20
CA GLN A 316 -2.51 32.62 -11.73
C GLN A 316 -3.21 33.47 -12.80
N GLU A 317 -2.94 33.28 -14.09
CA GLU A 317 -3.66 33.99 -15.16
C GLU A 317 -5.16 33.64 -15.17
N ALA A 318 -5.52 32.45 -14.68
CA ALA A 318 -6.90 32.00 -14.53
C ALA A 318 -7.53 32.35 -13.17
N ASN A 319 -6.97 33.27 -12.37
CA ASN A 319 -7.57 33.71 -11.10
C ASN A 319 -9.05 34.12 -11.24
N VAL A 320 -9.42 34.74 -12.36
CA VAL A 320 -10.81 35.14 -12.65
C VAL A 320 -11.77 33.94 -12.83
N ALA A 321 -11.25 32.73 -13.05
CA ALA A 321 -12.02 31.50 -13.19
C ALA A 321 -12.36 30.81 -11.86
N ILE A 322 -11.78 31.26 -10.74
CA ILE A 322 -11.98 30.64 -9.41
C ILE A 322 -13.46 30.37 -9.10
N PRO A 323 -14.41 31.32 -9.26
CA PRO A 323 -15.81 31.05 -8.94
C PRO A 323 -16.41 29.91 -9.77
N ALA A 324 -16.16 29.90 -11.09
CA ALA A 324 -16.67 28.87 -11.98
C ALA A 324 -16.03 27.50 -11.71
N LEU A 325 -14.73 27.45 -11.39
CA LEU A 325 -14.04 26.22 -11.02
C LEU A 325 -14.52 25.67 -9.66
N VAL A 326 -14.84 26.53 -8.70
CA VAL A 326 -15.43 26.12 -7.40
C VAL A 326 -16.81 25.49 -7.60
N ASP A 327 -17.62 26.03 -8.52
CA ASP A 327 -18.90 25.43 -8.90
C ASP A 327 -18.71 24.04 -9.50
N CYS A 328 -17.69 23.87 -10.36
CA CYS A 328 -17.31 22.58 -10.97
C CYS A 328 -16.87 21.52 -9.96
N LEU A 329 -16.62 21.85 -8.68
CA LEU A 329 -16.38 20.84 -7.63
C LEU A 329 -17.64 20.02 -7.28
N ARG A 330 -18.81 20.39 -7.84
CA ARG A 330 -20.10 19.69 -7.75
C ARG A 330 -20.62 19.23 -9.11
N ASP A 331 -19.75 19.20 -10.11
CA ASP A 331 -20.13 18.69 -11.43
C ASP A 331 -20.72 17.27 -11.32
N ASP A 332 -21.69 16.95 -12.17
CA ASP A 332 -22.30 15.62 -12.20
C ASP A 332 -21.34 14.56 -12.74
N TYR A 333 -20.33 14.98 -13.50
CA TYR A 333 -19.25 14.15 -13.99
C TYR A 333 -17.99 14.32 -13.12
N GLU A 334 -17.72 13.34 -12.26
CA GLU A 334 -16.61 13.37 -11.29
C GLU A 334 -15.23 13.71 -11.89
N PRO A 335 -14.86 13.28 -13.11
CA PRO A 335 -13.65 13.74 -13.78
C PRO A 335 -13.50 15.27 -13.88
N VAL A 336 -14.61 16.01 -14.07
CA VAL A 336 -14.59 17.49 -14.08
C VAL A 336 -14.27 18.02 -12.69
N CYS A 337 -14.89 17.47 -11.64
CA CYS A 337 -14.57 17.81 -10.25
C CYS A 337 -13.08 17.61 -9.95
N LEU A 338 -12.51 16.52 -10.45
CA LEU A 338 -11.09 16.18 -10.28
C LEU A 338 -10.18 17.23 -10.95
N ASN A 339 -10.40 17.54 -12.23
CA ASN A 339 -9.58 18.54 -12.93
C ASN A 339 -9.78 19.94 -12.36
N ALA A 340 -11.02 20.33 -12.02
CA ALA A 340 -11.30 21.61 -11.38
C ALA A 340 -10.58 21.75 -10.04
N THR A 341 -10.45 20.65 -9.28
CA THR A 341 -9.64 20.62 -8.05
C THR A 341 -8.20 21.05 -8.33
N TYR A 342 -7.54 20.39 -9.29
CA TYR A 342 -6.13 20.67 -9.60
C TYR A 342 -5.94 22.02 -10.30
N ALA A 343 -6.94 22.49 -11.04
CA ALA A 343 -6.91 23.84 -11.61
C ALA A 343 -6.94 24.92 -10.52
N LEU A 344 -7.81 24.78 -9.51
CA LEU A 344 -7.84 25.66 -8.34
C LEU A 344 -6.51 25.59 -7.57
N SER A 345 -5.93 24.40 -7.42
CA SER A 345 -4.62 24.24 -6.78
C SER A 345 -3.48 24.89 -7.56
N ALA A 346 -3.51 24.82 -8.89
CA ALA A 346 -2.52 25.45 -9.76
C ALA A 346 -2.63 26.99 -9.80
N ILE A 347 -3.83 27.52 -9.58
CA ILE A 347 -4.06 28.96 -9.34
C ILE A 347 -3.34 29.40 -8.05
N GLY A 348 -3.48 28.62 -6.97
CA GLY A 348 -2.69 28.79 -5.75
C GLY A 348 -3.43 29.49 -4.62
N ALA A 349 -2.78 30.44 -3.95
CA ALA A 349 -3.22 31.02 -2.68
C ALA A 349 -4.62 31.68 -2.75
N GLU A 350 -4.96 32.28 -3.88
CA GLU A 350 -6.25 32.94 -4.12
C GLU A 350 -7.43 31.96 -4.11
N ALA A 351 -7.18 30.67 -4.33
CA ALA A 351 -8.20 29.62 -4.26
C ALA A 351 -8.43 29.09 -2.84
N VAL A 352 -7.59 29.42 -1.85
CA VAL A 352 -7.66 28.85 -0.49
C VAL A 352 -8.99 29.16 0.20
N ASP A 353 -9.38 30.42 0.30
CA ASP A 353 -10.62 30.80 1.01
C ASP A 353 -11.88 30.20 0.33
N PRO A 354 -12.02 30.25 -1.01
CA PRO A 354 -13.12 29.56 -1.70
C PRO A 354 -13.15 28.05 -1.46
N LEU A 355 -11.99 27.39 -1.43
CA LEU A 355 -11.88 25.95 -1.15
C LEU A 355 -12.25 25.63 0.31
N ILE A 356 -11.82 26.46 1.28
CA ILE A 356 -12.21 26.30 2.69
C ILE A 356 -13.73 26.38 2.84
N LYS A 357 -14.36 27.37 2.21
CA LYS A 357 -15.82 27.50 2.21
C LYS A 357 -16.52 26.26 1.63
N ARG A 358 -15.92 25.64 0.61
CA ARG A 358 -16.46 24.43 -0.03
C ARG A 358 -16.38 23.18 0.87
N LEU A 359 -15.57 23.17 1.92
CA LEU A 359 -15.52 22.04 2.86
C LEU A 359 -16.88 21.80 3.55
N GLU A 360 -17.66 22.87 3.74
CA GLU A 360 -19.00 22.86 4.38
C GLU A 360 -20.03 22.01 3.61
N ASP A 361 -19.80 21.78 2.33
CA ASP A 361 -20.75 21.12 1.45
C ASP A 361 -20.73 19.59 1.56
N GLY A 362 -19.72 19.03 2.24
CA GLY A 362 -19.49 17.59 2.36
C GLY A 362 -20.25 16.91 3.50
N LYS A 363 -20.99 17.66 4.33
CA LYS A 363 -21.57 17.15 5.58
C LYS A 363 -22.41 15.87 5.41
N ALA A 364 -23.35 15.85 4.47
CA ALA A 364 -24.25 14.72 4.28
C ALA A 364 -23.49 13.44 3.88
N ALA A 365 -22.58 13.56 2.91
CA ALA A 365 -21.76 12.44 2.45
C ALA A 365 -20.72 12.00 3.51
N TYR A 366 -20.29 12.91 4.37
CA TYR A 366 -19.44 12.58 5.53
C TYR A 366 -20.22 11.79 6.57
N GLN A 367 -21.47 12.12 6.86
CA GLN A 367 -22.30 11.36 7.81
C GLN A 367 -22.52 9.90 7.37
N GLU A 368 -22.54 9.63 6.07
CA GLU A 368 -22.63 8.27 5.55
C GLU A 368 -21.31 7.50 5.74
N GLU A 369 -20.18 8.09 5.35
CA GLU A 369 -18.86 7.45 5.39
C GLU A 369 -17.72 8.41 5.81
N PRO A 370 -17.59 8.74 7.11
CA PRO A 370 -16.71 9.83 7.58
C PRO A 370 -15.24 9.71 7.14
N ILE A 371 -14.67 8.51 7.31
CA ILE A 371 -13.26 8.25 6.99
C ILE A 371 -13.01 8.13 5.48
N LEU A 372 -14.03 7.75 4.69
CA LEU A 372 -13.88 7.59 3.24
C LEU A 372 -14.14 8.91 2.49
N HIS A 373 -15.02 9.76 3.02
CA HIS A 373 -15.45 10.96 2.32
C HIS A 373 -14.52 12.15 2.55
N ILE A 374 -13.46 12.20 1.74
CA ILE A 374 -12.66 13.41 1.55
C ILE A 374 -13.22 14.17 0.34
N SER A 375 -13.53 15.46 0.53
CA SER A 375 -14.04 16.29 -0.58
C SER A 375 -12.95 16.64 -1.58
N HIS A 376 -13.36 16.97 -2.80
CA HIS A 376 -12.49 17.57 -3.80
C HIS A 376 -11.78 18.83 -3.28
N ALA A 377 -12.46 19.62 -2.44
CA ALA A 377 -11.88 20.82 -1.85
C ALA A 377 -10.71 20.52 -0.90
N ALA A 378 -10.82 19.48 -0.06
CA ALA A 378 -9.74 19.06 0.84
C ALA A 378 -8.49 18.61 0.06
N HIS A 379 -8.67 17.85 -1.03
CA HIS A 379 -7.56 17.52 -1.93
C HIS A 379 -6.97 18.74 -2.63
N GLY A 380 -7.82 19.71 -3.00
CA GLY A 380 -7.38 20.96 -3.61
C GLY A 380 -6.50 21.77 -2.67
N LEU A 381 -6.93 21.91 -1.42
CA LEU A 381 -6.16 22.57 -0.35
C LEU A 381 -4.83 21.86 -0.12
N ALA A 382 -4.80 20.53 -0.06
CA ALA A 382 -3.56 19.76 0.03
C ALA A 382 -2.59 20.06 -1.12
N ALA A 383 -3.10 20.16 -2.35
CA ALA A 383 -2.29 20.43 -3.54
C ALA A 383 -1.89 21.91 -3.71
N VAL A 384 -2.60 22.87 -3.08
CA VAL A 384 -2.13 24.26 -2.95
C VAL A 384 -0.85 24.31 -2.10
N GLY A 385 -0.72 23.44 -1.10
CA GLY A 385 0.48 23.32 -0.27
C GLY A 385 0.55 24.37 0.85
N GLU A 386 1.75 24.87 1.13
CA GLU A 386 2.06 25.67 2.33
C GLU A 386 1.14 26.87 2.55
N ALA A 387 0.69 27.53 1.48
CA ALA A 387 -0.21 28.68 1.54
C ALA A 387 -1.57 28.36 2.19
N ALA A 388 -2.02 27.10 2.14
CA ALA A 388 -3.27 26.67 2.74
C ALA A 388 -3.14 26.27 4.23
N VAL A 389 -1.91 26.09 4.75
CA VAL A 389 -1.69 25.58 6.12
C VAL A 389 -2.32 26.47 7.21
N PRO A 390 -2.22 27.82 7.17
CA PRO A 390 -2.87 28.66 8.18
C PRO A 390 -4.40 28.52 8.18
N ALA A 391 -5.02 28.51 7.01
CA ALA A 391 -6.47 28.38 6.88
C ALA A 391 -6.96 26.99 7.30
N LEU A 392 -6.23 25.93 6.96
CA LEU A 392 -6.50 24.57 7.42
C LEU A 392 -6.33 24.43 8.94
N SER A 393 -5.30 25.07 9.52
CA SER A 393 -5.06 25.09 10.96
C SER A 393 -6.19 25.78 11.73
N GLN A 394 -6.84 26.78 11.12
CA GLN A 394 -8.05 27.39 11.64
C GLN A 394 -9.28 26.49 11.44
N ALA A 395 -9.40 25.81 10.30
CA ALA A 395 -10.50 24.88 10.04
C ALA A 395 -10.54 23.68 11.01
N LEU A 396 -9.40 23.31 11.60
CA LEU A 396 -9.32 22.33 12.70
C LEU A 396 -10.09 22.77 13.98
N THR A 397 -10.43 24.05 14.13
CA THR A 397 -11.24 24.55 15.25
C THR A 397 -12.70 24.79 14.88
N HIS A 398 -13.13 24.33 13.71
CA HIS A 398 -14.51 24.50 13.24
C HIS A 398 -15.49 23.69 14.12
N PRO A 399 -16.71 24.16 14.40
CA PRO A 399 -17.70 23.40 15.20
C PRO A 399 -18.21 22.11 14.55
N GLU A 400 -17.87 21.84 13.30
CA GLU A 400 -18.33 20.65 12.58
C GLU A 400 -17.18 19.68 12.34
N GLU A 401 -17.31 18.46 12.88
CA GLU A 401 -16.34 17.36 12.77
C GLU A 401 -15.90 17.08 11.33
N HIS A 402 -16.79 17.19 10.35
CA HIS A 402 -16.48 16.89 8.96
C HIS A 402 -15.48 17.88 8.34
N ILE A 403 -15.47 19.13 8.79
CA ILE A 403 -14.51 20.14 8.34
C ILE A 403 -13.16 19.91 9.02
N GLN A 404 -13.17 19.61 10.32
CA GLN A 404 -11.96 19.29 11.07
C GLN A 404 -11.24 18.06 10.49
N ALA A 405 -11.97 16.98 10.24
CA ALA A 405 -11.44 15.73 9.68
C ALA A 405 -10.81 15.95 8.30
N GLN A 406 -11.50 16.69 7.43
CA GLN A 406 -10.98 17.05 6.11
C GLN A 406 -9.76 17.98 6.17
N ALA A 407 -9.73 18.90 7.13
CA ALA A 407 -8.58 19.78 7.34
C ALA A 407 -7.36 18.98 7.83
N ALA A 408 -7.55 18.07 8.79
CA ALA A 408 -6.51 17.17 9.27
C ALA A 408 -5.97 16.28 8.15
N TYR A 409 -6.86 15.72 7.33
CA TYR A 409 -6.47 14.97 6.14
C TYR A 409 -5.64 15.80 5.16
N ALA A 410 -6.10 17.01 4.81
CA ALA A 410 -5.42 17.87 3.85
C ALA A 410 -4.02 18.26 4.33
N LEU A 411 -3.86 18.58 5.62
CA LEU A 411 -2.55 18.83 6.22
C LEU A 411 -1.63 17.60 6.16
N GLY A 412 -2.17 16.40 6.35
CA GLY A 412 -1.41 15.15 6.22
C GLY A 412 -0.90 14.91 4.80
N GLU A 413 -1.74 15.11 3.79
CA GLU A 413 -1.37 14.85 2.38
C GLU A 413 -0.28 15.81 1.86
N MET A 414 -0.11 16.99 2.46
CA MET A 414 0.97 17.94 2.17
C MET A 414 2.36 17.43 2.61
N GLY A 415 2.41 16.46 3.52
CA GLY A 415 3.65 15.97 4.12
C GLY A 415 4.44 17.07 4.82
N TRP A 416 5.76 17.10 4.64
CA TRP A 416 6.67 17.99 5.37
C TRP A 416 6.31 19.49 5.21
N ARG A 417 5.63 19.86 4.12
CA ARG A 417 5.14 21.23 3.85
C ARG A 417 4.11 21.73 4.89
N ALA A 418 3.44 20.83 5.60
CA ALA A 418 2.50 21.19 6.68
C ALA A 418 3.13 21.29 8.07
N ALA A 419 4.47 21.34 8.19
CA ALA A 419 5.20 21.37 9.47
C ALA A 419 4.66 22.41 10.46
N ILE A 420 4.35 23.63 9.99
CA ILE A 420 3.87 24.72 10.85
C ILE A 420 2.45 24.45 11.42
N GLY A 421 1.74 23.45 10.87
CA GLY A 421 0.42 23.00 11.31
C GLY A 421 0.45 21.92 12.39
N VAL A 422 1.63 21.40 12.79
CA VAL A 422 1.76 20.30 13.77
C VAL A 422 1.08 20.62 15.09
N SER A 423 1.31 21.81 15.65
CA SER A 423 0.69 22.21 16.93
C SER A 423 -0.84 22.36 16.80
N ALA A 424 -1.37 22.59 15.60
CA ALA A 424 -2.81 22.60 15.38
C ALA A 424 -3.40 21.19 15.34
N LEU A 425 -2.72 20.25 14.68
CA LEU A 425 -3.09 18.84 14.66
C LEU A 425 -3.04 18.22 16.07
N GLN A 426 -2.02 18.55 16.86
CA GLN A 426 -1.90 18.06 18.24
C GLN A 426 -3.08 18.46 19.13
N ARG A 427 -3.69 19.64 18.90
CA ARG A 427 -4.85 20.12 19.67
C ARG A 427 -6.12 19.30 19.44
N VAL A 428 -6.27 18.65 18.28
CA VAL A 428 -7.46 17.85 17.94
C VAL A 428 -7.27 16.36 18.20
N LEU A 429 -6.14 15.95 18.79
CA LEU A 429 -5.91 14.56 19.20
C LEU A 429 -6.81 14.10 20.35
N THR A 430 -7.47 15.03 21.03
CA THR A 430 -8.46 14.75 22.08
C THR A 430 -9.88 15.12 21.65
N ASP A 431 -10.11 15.31 20.35
CA ASP A 431 -11.45 15.61 19.82
C ASP A 431 -12.41 14.44 20.07
N GLU A 432 -13.70 14.71 20.27
CA GLU A 432 -14.71 13.67 20.51
C GLU A 432 -14.90 12.78 19.27
N ALA A 433 -14.76 13.33 18.07
CA ALA A 433 -14.95 12.62 16.82
C ALA A 433 -13.72 11.75 16.47
N GLU A 434 -13.92 10.43 16.45
CA GLU A 434 -12.90 9.44 16.09
C GLU A 434 -12.20 9.74 14.73
N PRO A 435 -12.92 10.11 13.64
CA PRO A 435 -12.24 10.39 12.37
C PRO A 435 -11.29 11.58 12.44
N VAL A 436 -11.60 12.61 13.23
CA VAL A 436 -10.73 13.78 13.42
C VAL A 436 -9.42 13.34 14.05
N ARG A 437 -9.49 12.57 15.15
CA ARG A 437 -8.30 12.02 15.83
C ARG A 437 -7.47 11.15 14.89
N GLN A 438 -8.11 10.24 14.15
CA GLN A 438 -7.43 9.32 13.23
C GLN A 438 -6.68 10.04 12.10
N HIS A 439 -7.33 11.03 11.47
CA HIS A 439 -6.69 11.85 10.44
C HIS A 439 -5.56 12.69 11.02
N ALA A 440 -5.70 13.24 12.23
CA ALA A 440 -4.65 14.00 12.87
C ALA A 440 -3.40 13.14 13.17
N VAL A 441 -3.56 11.94 13.76
CA VAL A 441 -2.44 11.01 14.00
C VAL A 441 -1.76 10.58 12.70
N SER A 442 -2.57 10.25 11.69
CA SER A 442 -2.04 9.88 10.38
C SER A 442 -1.25 11.04 9.75
N ALA A 443 -1.74 12.27 9.85
CA ALA A 443 -1.07 13.46 9.36
C ALA A 443 0.29 13.66 10.03
N LEU A 444 0.39 13.53 11.35
CA LEU A 444 1.66 13.64 12.07
C LEU A 444 2.71 12.62 11.54
N GLY A 445 2.28 11.39 11.25
CA GLY A 445 3.14 10.35 10.67
C GLY A 445 3.59 10.59 9.22
N ILE A 446 2.87 11.44 8.46
CA ILE A 446 3.24 11.83 7.10
C ILE A 446 4.09 13.12 7.11
N ILE A 447 3.77 14.09 7.98
CA ILE A 447 4.48 15.37 8.11
C ILE A 447 5.91 15.15 8.63
N LYS A 448 6.07 14.35 9.70
CA LYS A 448 7.37 13.95 10.28
C LYS A 448 8.32 15.07 10.70
N GLN A 449 7.87 16.31 10.81
CA GLN A 449 8.72 17.39 11.32
C GLN A 449 7.89 18.45 12.08
N PRO A 450 8.36 18.92 13.25
CA PRO A 450 9.57 18.48 13.95
C PRO A 450 9.37 17.16 14.73
N LEU A 451 10.31 16.22 14.59
CA LEU A 451 10.24 14.91 15.27
C LEU A 451 10.30 15.01 16.79
N SER A 452 10.96 16.05 17.32
CA SER A 452 11.03 16.35 18.75
C SER A 452 9.66 16.60 19.39
N GLU A 453 8.65 16.97 18.59
CA GLU A 453 7.28 17.16 19.05
C GLU A 453 6.41 15.95 18.68
N ILE A 454 6.57 15.42 17.46
CA ILE A 454 5.72 14.35 16.93
C ILE A 454 5.95 13.02 17.67
N VAL A 455 7.21 12.61 17.87
CA VAL A 455 7.50 11.28 18.46
C VAL A 455 6.96 11.17 19.89
N PRO A 456 7.16 12.15 20.79
CA PRO A 456 6.54 12.12 22.12
C PRO A 456 5.01 12.05 22.09
N THR A 457 4.36 12.78 21.17
CA THR A 457 2.90 12.72 20.99
C THR A 457 2.44 11.33 20.57
N LEU A 458 3.12 10.69 19.62
CA LEU A 458 2.78 9.35 19.17
C LEU A 458 2.97 8.30 20.28
N ILE A 459 4.04 8.43 21.08
CA ILE A 459 4.26 7.60 22.27
C ILE A 459 3.06 7.70 23.23
N GLN A 460 2.63 8.91 23.57
CA GLN A 460 1.49 9.14 24.46
C GLN A 460 0.21 8.49 23.94
N ILE A 461 -0.06 8.59 22.63
CA ILE A 461 -1.23 7.93 22.01
C ILE A 461 -1.11 6.42 22.07
N LEU A 462 0.08 5.87 21.83
CA LEU A 462 0.32 4.43 21.82
C LEU A 462 0.14 3.81 23.22
N GLU A 463 0.49 4.55 24.27
CA GLU A 463 0.36 4.16 25.67
C GLU A 463 -1.06 4.40 26.24
N ASN A 464 -1.93 5.12 25.52
CA ASN A 464 -3.28 5.40 25.98
C ASN A 464 -4.20 4.18 25.82
N GLU A 465 -4.46 3.49 26.93
CA GLU A 465 -5.36 2.33 26.95
C GLU A 465 -6.85 2.68 26.76
N GLU A 466 -7.24 3.96 26.86
CA GLU A 466 -8.63 4.41 26.70
C GLU A 466 -9.07 4.47 25.23
N ASP A 467 -8.13 4.65 24.29
CA ASP A 467 -8.41 4.69 22.84
C ASP A 467 -7.53 3.68 22.06
N PRO A 468 -7.78 2.37 22.22
CA PRO A 468 -6.99 1.33 21.56
C PRO A 468 -7.12 1.35 20.02
N ALA A 469 -8.16 1.98 19.48
CA ALA A 469 -8.34 2.16 18.05
C ALA A 469 -7.29 3.14 17.51
N LEU A 470 -7.03 4.24 18.23
CA LEU A 470 -6.04 5.23 17.84
C LEU A 470 -4.59 4.75 17.96
N ALA A 471 -4.31 3.83 18.91
CA ALA A 471 -3.01 3.22 19.09
C ALA A 471 -2.46 2.54 17.82
N LEU A 472 -3.32 1.95 16.98
CA LEU A 472 -2.91 1.34 15.71
C LEU A 472 -2.37 2.39 14.73
N PHE A 473 -3.00 3.57 14.67
CA PHE A 473 -2.59 4.67 13.79
C PHE A 473 -1.28 5.27 14.29
N SER A 474 -1.09 5.36 15.61
CA SER A 474 0.17 5.79 16.19
C SER A 474 1.31 4.82 15.86
N ALA A 475 1.10 3.51 16.04
CA ALA A 475 2.09 2.51 15.65
C ALA A 475 2.43 2.58 14.16
N GLN A 476 1.43 2.76 13.27
CA GLN A 476 1.67 2.97 11.84
C GLN A 476 2.41 4.28 11.54
N ALA A 477 2.14 5.36 12.25
CA ALA A 477 2.88 6.62 12.13
C ALA A 477 4.35 6.45 12.54
N LEU A 478 4.63 5.70 13.61
CA LEU A 478 5.99 5.35 14.03
C LEU A 478 6.72 4.47 13.01
N VAL A 479 6.02 3.53 12.35
CA VAL A 479 6.55 2.78 11.19
C VAL A 479 7.01 3.73 10.08
N ARG A 480 6.20 4.76 9.77
CA ARG A 480 6.58 5.76 8.76
C ARG A 480 7.84 6.48 9.21
N ILE A 481 7.91 6.97 10.45
CA ILE A 481 9.07 7.72 10.99
C ILE A 481 10.35 6.88 10.88
N GLY A 482 10.34 5.61 11.28
CA GLY A 482 11.49 4.71 11.13
C GLY A 482 12.57 4.95 12.18
N ALA A 483 13.85 5.00 11.76
CA ALA A 483 15.02 5.11 12.65
C ALA A 483 14.90 6.23 13.70
N ASP A 484 14.36 7.38 13.32
CA ASP A 484 14.24 8.53 14.21
C ASP A 484 13.15 8.38 15.29
N ALA A 485 12.42 7.26 15.31
CA ALA A 485 11.45 6.91 16.34
C ALA A 485 12.07 6.13 17.52
N GLU A 486 13.39 6.13 17.68
CA GLU A 486 14.12 5.40 18.73
C GLU A 486 13.54 5.60 20.14
N ALA A 487 13.12 6.83 20.47
CA ALA A 487 12.50 7.13 21.76
C ALA A 487 11.21 6.32 22.04
N ALA A 488 10.56 5.79 21.01
CA ALA A 488 9.33 5.01 21.13
C ALA A 488 9.56 3.52 21.43
N ILE A 489 10.80 3.03 21.48
CA ILE A 489 11.10 1.61 21.72
C ILE A 489 10.38 1.04 22.96
N PRO A 490 10.35 1.70 24.14
CA PRO A 490 9.66 1.16 25.31
C PRO A 490 8.15 0.99 25.08
N ALA A 491 7.49 2.03 24.53
CA ALA A 491 6.06 2.02 24.24
C ALA A 491 5.70 0.98 23.16
N LEU A 492 6.51 0.88 22.10
CA LEU A 492 6.36 -0.13 21.06
C LEU A 492 6.51 -1.55 21.61
N THR A 493 7.48 -1.76 22.51
CA THR A 493 7.70 -3.05 23.20
C THR A 493 6.50 -3.45 24.06
N ALA A 494 5.90 -2.50 24.79
CA ALA A 494 4.67 -2.74 25.52
C ALA A 494 3.51 -3.08 24.56
N ALA A 495 3.39 -2.33 23.46
CA ALA A 495 2.35 -2.52 22.44
C ALA A 495 2.45 -3.85 21.68
N LEU A 496 3.57 -4.57 21.71
CA LEU A 496 3.67 -5.96 21.24
C LEU A 496 2.74 -6.91 22.00
N LYS A 497 2.27 -6.52 23.20
CA LYS A 497 1.29 -7.28 24.01
C LYS A 497 -0.15 -6.81 23.81
N SER A 498 -0.40 -5.84 22.90
CA SER A 498 -1.72 -5.29 22.63
C SER A 498 -2.72 -6.38 22.22
N SER A 499 -3.99 -6.23 22.59
CA SER A 499 -5.09 -7.09 22.12
C SER A 499 -5.31 -6.95 20.60
N SER A 500 -5.05 -5.76 20.05
CA SER A 500 -5.17 -5.47 18.62
C SER A 500 -4.04 -6.16 17.82
N PRO A 501 -4.36 -7.07 16.89
CA PRO A 501 -3.35 -7.73 16.06
C PRO A 501 -2.60 -6.76 15.15
N TYR A 502 -3.25 -5.67 14.72
CA TYR A 502 -2.60 -4.66 13.87
C TYR A 502 -1.67 -3.77 14.68
N THR A 503 -2.04 -3.40 15.91
CA THR A 503 -1.13 -2.66 16.80
C THR A 503 0.12 -3.49 17.06
N ARG A 504 -0.01 -4.79 17.38
CA ARG A 504 1.16 -5.67 17.53
C ARG A 504 2.02 -5.73 16.27
N ALA A 505 1.39 -5.90 15.11
CA ALA A 505 2.11 -6.04 13.85
C ALA A 505 2.84 -4.76 13.43
N PHE A 506 2.20 -3.59 13.57
CA PHE A 506 2.86 -2.31 13.32
C PHE A 506 3.93 -2.00 14.36
N SER A 507 3.75 -2.37 15.62
CA SER A 507 4.80 -2.20 16.63
C SER A 507 6.03 -3.05 16.33
N ALA A 508 5.83 -4.31 15.91
CA ALA A 508 6.92 -5.17 15.47
C ALA A 508 7.66 -4.60 14.26
N GLU A 509 6.92 -4.11 13.26
CA GLU A 509 7.48 -3.45 12.08
C GLU A 509 8.23 -2.17 12.44
N ALA A 510 7.68 -1.34 13.34
CA ALA A 510 8.32 -0.11 13.78
C ALA A 510 9.65 -0.41 14.50
N LEU A 511 9.68 -1.40 15.39
CA LEU A 511 10.91 -1.84 16.05
C LEU A 511 11.94 -2.36 15.04
N SER A 512 11.50 -3.11 14.02
CA SER A 512 12.38 -3.57 12.93
C SER A 512 12.99 -2.40 12.15
N ARG A 513 12.20 -1.35 11.88
CA ARG A 513 12.66 -0.17 11.14
C ARG A 513 13.49 0.80 11.96
N ILE A 514 13.24 0.86 13.27
CA ILE A 514 14.11 1.59 14.21
C ILE A 514 15.50 0.95 14.18
N GLY A 515 15.56 -0.39 14.20
CA GLY A 515 16.77 -1.13 13.87
C GLY A 515 17.92 -1.01 14.87
N THR A 516 17.73 -0.32 16.00
CA THR A 516 18.70 -0.32 17.11
C THR A 516 18.75 -1.68 17.79
N THR A 517 19.85 -1.94 18.51
CA THR A 517 20.04 -3.20 19.24
C THR A 517 18.89 -3.47 20.21
N GLU A 518 18.44 -2.45 20.92
CA GLU A 518 17.34 -2.49 21.90
C GLU A 518 16.02 -2.84 21.20
N ALA A 519 15.74 -2.20 20.06
CA ALA A 519 14.52 -2.45 19.29
C ALA A 519 14.50 -3.89 18.75
N LEU A 520 15.62 -4.36 18.19
CA LEU A 520 15.75 -5.71 17.68
C LEU A 520 15.67 -6.77 18.80
N LYS A 521 16.24 -6.51 19.99
CA LYS A 521 16.09 -7.38 21.16
C LYS A 521 14.63 -7.54 21.57
N ALA A 522 13.89 -6.44 21.66
CA ALA A 522 12.46 -6.47 21.99
C ALA A 522 11.66 -7.26 20.95
N LEU A 523 11.91 -7.02 19.66
CA LEU A 523 11.29 -7.75 18.56
C LEU A 523 11.58 -9.25 18.62
N VAL A 524 12.84 -9.65 18.82
CA VAL A 524 13.25 -11.05 18.91
C VAL A 524 12.61 -11.75 20.10
N SER A 525 12.56 -11.10 21.27
CA SER A 525 11.90 -11.64 22.46
C SER A 525 10.41 -11.91 22.19
N PHE A 526 9.74 -10.96 21.54
CA PHE A 526 8.35 -11.15 21.12
C PHE A 526 8.18 -12.27 20.09
N LEU A 527 9.02 -12.34 19.06
CA LEU A 527 8.92 -13.39 18.02
C LEU A 527 9.17 -14.78 18.60
N ARG A 528 10.11 -14.93 19.54
CA ARG A 528 10.38 -16.20 20.24
C ARG A 528 9.17 -16.70 21.04
N THR A 529 8.40 -15.79 21.61
CA THR A 529 7.19 -16.14 22.39
C THR A 529 5.93 -16.18 21.51
N SER A 530 5.99 -15.62 20.30
CA SER A 530 4.89 -15.57 19.35
C SER A 530 4.78 -16.85 18.51
N ARG A 531 4.07 -17.83 19.10
CA ARG A 531 3.50 -19.07 18.50
C ARG A 531 4.46 -20.26 18.27
N TRP A 532 4.14 -21.38 18.95
CA TRP A 532 4.82 -22.68 18.84
C TRP A 532 3.92 -23.82 18.28
N PHE A 533 2.59 -23.67 18.27
CA PHE A 533 1.65 -24.69 17.74
C PHE A 533 0.36 -24.06 17.19
N ASN A 534 -0.13 -24.58 16.06
CA ASN A 534 -1.49 -24.36 15.56
C ASN A 534 -2.24 -25.69 15.66
N TYR A 535 -3.29 -25.75 16.49
CA TYR A 535 -3.99 -26.99 16.83
C TYR A 535 -5.10 -27.31 15.82
N GLN A 536 -5.14 -28.56 15.34
CA GLN A 536 -6.35 -29.16 14.73
C GLN A 536 -6.80 -30.34 15.60
N GLY A 537 -8.07 -30.33 16.10
CA GLY A 537 -8.73 -31.58 16.54
C GLY A 537 -9.34 -31.71 17.95
N GLY A 538 -9.80 -30.63 18.60
CA GLY A 538 -10.55 -30.62 19.87
C GLY A 538 -9.97 -31.35 21.12
N LYS A 539 -9.17 -30.66 21.96
CA LYS A 539 -8.85 -30.86 23.40
C LYS A 539 -7.53 -30.15 23.75
N ILE A 540 -7.63 -29.07 24.55
CA ILE A 540 -6.50 -28.37 25.14
C ILE A 540 -6.13 -29.05 26.47
N LYS A 541 -4.85 -29.33 26.69
CA LYS A 541 -4.24 -29.25 28.02
C LYS A 541 -3.29 -28.06 27.96
N VAL A 542 -3.67 -26.95 28.58
CA VAL A 542 -2.77 -25.80 28.76
C VAL A 542 -1.70 -26.26 29.73
N LEU A 543 -0.44 -26.28 29.30
CA LEU A 543 0.69 -26.22 30.22
C LEU A 543 1.14 -24.76 30.22
N GLU A 544 0.70 -24.01 31.22
CA GLU A 544 1.37 -22.77 31.60
C GLU A 544 2.74 -23.16 32.13
N ILE A 545 3.79 -22.91 31.35
CA ILE A 545 5.16 -22.97 31.83
C ILE A 545 5.63 -21.51 31.92
N PRO A 546 5.86 -20.98 33.14
CA PRO A 546 6.48 -19.68 33.30
C PRO A 546 7.93 -19.78 32.81
N ILE A 547 8.32 -18.91 31.89
CA ILE A 547 9.72 -18.77 31.46
C ILE A 547 10.34 -17.72 32.38
N GLU A 548 11.22 -18.15 33.28
CA GLU A 548 12.16 -17.26 33.95
C GLU A 548 13.25 -16.88 32.92
N GLU A 549 13.47 -15.57 32.72
CA GLU A 549 14.47 -15.02 31.80
C GLU A 549 15.90 -15.28 32.31
N PRO A 550 16.78 -15.95 31.56
CA PRO A 550 18.22 -15.93 31.82
C PRO A 550 18.89 -14.80 31.02
N ASP A 551 19.76 -14.05 31.69
CA ASP A 551 20.61 -13.02 31.09
C ASP A 551 21.54 -13.61 30.02
N PHE A 552 21.42 -13.15 28.78
CA PHE A 552 22.38 -13.44 27.71
C PHE A 552 23.12 -12.16 27.31
N ASP A 553 24.44 -12.24 27.18
CA ASP A 553 25.29 -11.15 26.69
C ASP A 553 25.13 -11.01 25.18
N LEU A 554 24.33 -10.02 24.78
CA LEU A 554 23.98 -9.67 23.41
C LEU A 554 24.75 -8.42 22.94
N SER A 555 26.02 -8.30 23.33
CA SER A 555 26.89 -7.18 22.98
C SER A 555 27.40 -7.21 21.54
N ASP A 556 27.24 -8.32 20.82
CA ASP A 556 27.62 -8.45 19.40
C ASP A 556 26.40 -8.45 18.46
N ALA A 557 26.36 -7.43 17.60
CA ALA A 557 25.28 -7.23 16.64
C ALA A 557 25.25 -8.32 15.55
N GLU A 558 26.39 -8.89 15.17
CA GLU A 558 26.44 -9.96 14.17
C GLU A 558 25.97 -11.31 14.73
N THR A 559 26.36 -11.64 15.96
CA THR A 559 25.83 -12.81 16.70
C THR A 559 24.31 -12.70 16.94
N THR A 560 23.83 -11.51 17.28
CA THR A 560 22.39 -11.27 17.48
C THR A 560 21.61 -11.43 16.17
N LYS A 561 22.10 -10.87 15.06
CA LYS A 561 21.50 -11.06 13.71
C LYS A 561 21.48 -12.53 13.27
N SER A 562 22.56 -13.28 13.55
CA SER A 562 22.68 -14.71 13.30
C SER A 562 21.61 -15.54 14.04
N ILE A 563 21.34 -15.18 15.30
CA ILE A 563 20.31 -15.82 16.13
C ILE A 563 18.88 -15.51 15.64
N VAL A 564 18.64 -14.31 15.10
CA VAL A 564 17.33 -13.90 14.52
C VAL A 564 17.02 -14.69 13.24
N ALA A 565 18.00 -14.83 12.34
CA ALA A 565 17.84 -15.58 11.09
C ALA A 565 17.54 -17.07 11.36
N THR A 566 18.28 -17.65 12.32
CA THR A 566 18.13 -19.05 12.75
C THR A 566 16.75 -19.37 13.35
N ALA A 567 16.16 -18.44 14.10
CA ALA A 567 14.81 -18.61 14.66
C ALA A 567 13.71 -18.56 13.59
N PHE A 568 13.95 -17.81 12.52
CA PHE A 568 13.02 -17.65 11.40
C PHE A 568 12.98 -18.92 10.52
N GLU A 569 14.11 -19.55 10.24
CA GLU A 569 14.17 -20.72 9.34
C GLU A 569 13.76 -22.05 10.01
N ASN A 570 14.05 -22.23 11.30
CA ASN A 570 13.61 -23.40 12.06
C ASN A 570 12.08 -23.50 12.20
N GLN A 571 11.36 -22.39 11.98
CA GLN A 571 9.90 -22.33 12.01
C GLN A 571 9.24 -23.07 10.82
N TYR A 572 9.98 -23.43 9.76
CA TYR A 572 9.42 -23.88 8.46
C TYR A 572 9.82 -25.28 7.94
N ARG A 573 10.54 -26.10 8.73
CA ARG A 573 10.76 -27.57 8.58
C ARG A 573 11.16 -28.13 7.17
N ARG A 574 12.43 -28.49 6.98
CA ARG A 574 12.87 -29.55 6.03
C ARG A 574 13.18 -30.88 6.75
N PRO A 575 13.06 -32.05 6.09
CA PRO A 575 13.48 -33.34 6.64
C PRO A 575 15.00 -33.61 6.50
N LEU A 576 15.58 -34.20 7.55
CA LEU A 576 17.01 -34.44 7.82
C LEU A 576 17.64 -35.67 7.13
N THR A 577 17.29 -35.99 5.87
CA THR A 577 17.63 -37.31 5.28
C THR A 577 18.86 -37.39 4.36
N GLU A 578 19.74 -36.38 4.29
CA GLU A 578 20.87 -36.40 3.34
C GLU A 578 22.24 -36.06 3.98
N VAL A 579 22.72 -36.90 4.90
CA VAL A 579 24.06 -36.78 5.51
C VAL A 579 24.97 -37.92 5.03
N VAL A 580 26.16 -37.59 4.51
CA VAL A 580 27.05 -38.55 3.82
C VAL A 580 28.23 -39.03 4.68
N HIS A 581 28.84 -38.21 5.55
CA HIS A 581 29.93 -38.62 6.45
C HIS A 581 29.94 -37.88 7.79
N ILE A 582 30.49 -38.53 8.84
CA ILE A 582 30.65 -38.01 10.20
C ILE A 582 32.14 -38.04 10.56
N LEU A 583 32.71 -36.90 10.96
CA LEU A 583 34.10 -36.78 11.45
C LEU A 583 34.11 -36.09 12.82
N GLN A 584 34.87 -36.63 13.77
CA GLN A 584 35.06 -36.05 15.11
C GLN A 584 36.37 -35.26 15.13
N ASP A 585 36.33 -33.98 15.49
CA ASP A 585 37.54 -33.16 15.66
C ASP A 585 38.04 -33.12 17.13
N LYS A 586 39.13 -32.39 17.35
CA LYS A 586 39.95 -32.43 18.57
C LYS A 586 39.27 -31.79 19.79
N ASP A 587 38.19 -31.05 19.56
CA ASP A 587 37.37 -30.40 20.59
C ASP A 587 36.01 -31.11 20.80
N ASP A 588 35.92 -32.41 20.45
CA ASP A 588 34.72 -33.26 20.58
C ASP A 588 33.49 -32.80 19.76
N ARG A 589 33.72 -31.99 18.72
CA ARG A 589 32.68 -31.55 17.77
C ARG A 589 32.51 -32.55 16.64
N LEU A 590 31.25 -32.86 16.31
CA LEU A 590 30.91 -33.73 15.17
C LEU A 590 30.69 -32.85 13.93
N ARG A 591 31.47 -33.06 12.88
CA ARG A 591 31.35 -32.39 11.57
C ARG A 591 30.67 -33.31 10.56
N PHE A 592 29.72 -32.76 9.82
CA PHE A 592 28.93 -33.44 8.80
C PHE A 592 29.15 -32.76 7.44
N LEU A 593 29.60 -33.54 6.45
CA LEU A 593 29.74 -33.11 5.06
C LEU A 593 28.48 -33.47 4.27
N LEU A 594 27.92 -32.49 3.57
CA LEU A 594 26.77 -32.64 2.69
C LEU A 594 27.22 -32.85 1.24
N ALA A 595 26.37 -33.51 0.43
CA ALA A 595 26.71 -33.92 -0.93
C ALA A 595 26.96 -32.75 -1.91
N ASP A 596 26.55 -31.54 -1.54
CA ASP A 596 26.68 -30.30 -2.30
C ASP A 596 27.94 -29.49 -1.96
N GLY A 597 28.79 -29.99 -1.05
CA GLY A 597 30.04 -29.34 -0.63
C GLY A 597 29.89 -28.34 0.53
N ASN A 598 28.70 -28.22 1.13
CA ASN A 598 28.48 -27.42 2.33
C ASN A 598 28.79 -28.22 3.61
N GLU A 599 29.23 -27.53 4.67
CA GLU A 599 29.59 -28.14 5.97
C GLU A 599 28.54 -27.80 7.04
N THR A 600 28.23 -28.79 7.89
CA THR A 600 27.44 -28.63 9.12
C THR A 600 28.26 -29.13 10.31
N PHE A 601 28.06 -28.57 11.50
CA PHE A 601 28.59 -29.15 12.74
C PHE A 601 27.50 -29.31 13.79
N ALA A 602 27.72 -30.22 14.75
CA ALA A 602 26.90 -30.40 15.93
C ALA A 602 27.74 -30.34 17.22
N GLU A 603 27.18 -29.71 18.23
CA GLU A 603 27.76 -29.62 19.59
C GLU A 603 26.70 -30.08 20.60
N LEU A 604 27.18 -30.73 21.67
CA LEU A 604 26.36 -31.19 22.79
C LEU A 604 26.41 -30.13 23.88
N ASP A 605 25.29 -29.44 24.09
CA ASP A 605 25.13 -28.45 25.15
C ASP A 605 23.93 -28.84 26.02
N ASN A 606 24.16 -29.00 27.33
CA ASN A 606 23.16 -29.39 28.33
C ASN A 606 22.29 -30.60 27.97
N GLY A 607 22.88 -31.64 27.37
CA GLY A 607 22.19 -32.90 27.05
C GLY A 607 21.31 -32.85 25.79
N HIS A 608 21.38 -31.76 25.01
CA HIS A 608 20.72 -31.63 23.72
C HIS A 608 21.74 -31.52 22.59
N LEU A 609 21.50 -32.25 21.51
CA LEU A 609 22.30 -32.24 20.30
C LEU A 609 21.76 -31.14 19.37
N GLN A 610 22.56 -30.12 19.06
CA GLN A 610 22.19 -29.02 18.16
C GLN A 610 22.94 -29.11 16.84
N TYR A 611 22.31 -28.74 15.71
CA TYR A 611 22.88 -28.79 14.37
C TYR A 611 22.92 -27.38 13.75
N TYR A 612 23.99 -27.04 13.03
CA TYR A 612 24.18 -25.73 12.39
C TYR A 612 24.50 -25.89 10.90
N TYR A 613 23.86 -25.12 10.00
CA TYR A 613 24.13 -25.07 8.55
C TYR A 613 24.55 -23.65 8.14
N LEU A 614 25.45 -23.53 7.16
CA LEU A 614 25.99 -22.24 6.69
C LEU A 614 26.04 -22.22 5.16
N ARG A 615 25.39 -21.24 4.51
CA ARG A 615 25.45 -21.07 3.05
C ARG A 615 26.39 -19.91 2.67
N ARG A 616 27.42 -20.20 1.87
CA ARG A 616 28.38 -19.19 1.39
C ARG A 616 27.75 -18.31 0.30
N VAL A 617 27.77 -16.99 0.48
CA VAL A 617 27.19 -16.00 -0.47
C VAL A 617 28.27 -15.24 -1.25
N SER A 618 29.45 -15.08 -0.67
CA SER A 618 30.64 -14.60 -1.37
C SER A 618 31.93 -15.03 -0.65
N GLU A 619 33.09 -14.64 -1.16
CA GLU A 619 34.36 -14.84 -0.46
C GLU A 619 34.37 -14.03 0.85
N GLY A 620 34.43 -14.72 1.99
CA GLY A 620 34.35 -14.09 3.31
C GLY A 620 32.94 -13.72 3.81
N ALA A 621 31.88 -14.00 3.04
CA ALA A 621 30.50 -13.77 3.47
C ALA A 621 29.67 -15.05 3.43
N TYR A 622 29.00 -15.33 4.54
CA TYR A 622 28.09 -16.46 4.71
C TYR A 622 26.72 -15.91 5.11
N ARG A 623 25.66 -16.49 4.56
CA ARG A 623 24.27 -16.31 5.00
C ARG A 623 23.96 -17.56 5.81
N VAL A 624 23.68 -17.37 7.10
CA VAL A 624 23.18 -18.46 7.94
C VAL A 624 21.86 -18.92 7.37
#